data_AF-A0AA86YM97-F1
#
_entry.id   AF-A0AA86YM97-F1
#
_cell.length_a   1.000
_cell.length_b   1.000
_cell.length_c   1.000
_cell.angle_alpha   90.00
_cell.angle_beta   90.00
_cell.angle_gamma   90.00
#
_symmetry.space_group_name_H-M   'P 1'
#
loop_
_entity.id
_entity.type
_entity.pdbx_description
1 polymer ?
#
loop_
_entity_poly.entity_id
_entity_poly.type
_entity_poly.pdbx_seq_one_letter_code
_entity_poly.pdbx_strand_id
1 'polypeptide(L)'
;MKNNEKTNNKIDKTEIEDKNEIKRRADAKNKAKLAKRYAEAGFKRAKIYLGKDTYKKLEEIYKIQQKNDLNFAGRKEIDSVSRVITYCINTAYNNMIKTKNEPHILPAVKPYSQQLYDLYQVAQFLKENGDSPTDILEKMRNKHYPTPNSLIKGGERYKQAPWTLEEVVDLLDIQALNDDIKYLNELSNRKK
;
A
#
# COMPACT_ATOMS: atom_id res chain seq x y z
N MET A 1 4.69 68.01 6.58
CA MET A 1 4.43 67.21 5.37
C MET A 1 4.02 65.81 5.79
N LYS A 2 2.89 65.32 5.24
CA LYS A 2 2.26 64.02 5.51
C LYS A 2 2.96 62.88 4.73
N ASN A 3 2.77 61.67 5.25
CA ASN A 3 2.80 60.35 4.58
C ASN A 3 4.21 59.87 4.14
N ASN A 4 4.69 58.67 4.46
CA ASN A 4 4.14 57.36 4.13
C ASN A 4 5.10 56.29 4.70
N GLU A 5 4.68 55.45 5.65
CA GLU A 5 5.40 54.19 5.94
C GLU A 5 4.53 53.25 6.79
N LYS A 6 3.33 52.90 6.28
CA LYS A 6 2.46 51.90 6.92
C LYS A 6 1.80 50.93 5.94
N THR A 7 2.38 50.74 4.76
CA THR A 7 1.73 49.98 3.67
C THR A 7 2.49 48.78 3.12
N ASN A 8 3.55 48.29 3.79
CA ASN A 8 4.27 47.08 3.33
C ASN A 8 4.16 45.84 4.23
N ASN A 9 3.58 45.92 5.44
CA ASN A 9 3.50 44.75 6.35
C ASN A 9 2.15 43.98 6.32
N LYS A 10 1.13 44.49 5.62
CA LYS A 10 -0.21 43.86 5.55
C LYS A 10 -0.40 42.95 4.33
N ILE A 11 0.28 43.25 3.22
CA ILE A 11 0.20 42.50 1.97
C ILE A 11 0.89 41.12 2.13
N ASP A 12 1.95 41.06 2.95
CA ASP A 12 2.73 39.83 3.14
C ASP A 12 2.01 38.79 4.04
N LYS A 13 1.40 39.21 5.16
CA LYS A 13 0.72 38.27 6.08
C LYS A 13 -0.56 37.67 5.50
N THR A 14 -1.37 38.48 4.82
CA THR A 14 -2.66 38.05 4.29
C THR A 14 -2.48 37.08 3.11
N GLU A 15 -1.50 37.34 2.22
CA GLU A 15 -1.15 36.41 1.13
C GLU A 15 -0.50 35.11 1.64
N ILE A 16 0.33 35.18 2.69
CA ILE A 16 0.92 33.99 3.32
C ILE A 16 -0.16 33.13 4.00
N GLU A 17 -1.13 33.75 4.67
CA GLU A 17 -2.28 33.06 5.27
C GLU A 17 -3.15 32.39 4.20
N ASP A 18 -3.42 33.08 3.08
CA ASP A 18 -4.21 32.55 1.97
C ASP A 18 -3.50 31.38 1.26
N LYS A 19 -2.18 31.48 1.01
CA LYS A 19 -1.36 30.37 0.49
C LYS A 19 -1.35 29.16 1.43
N ASN A 20 -1.27 29.38 2.74
CA ASN A 20 -1.32 28.31 3.73
C ASN A 20 -2.70 27.64 3.77
N GLU A 21 -3.77 28.40 3.65
CA GLU A 21 -5.13 27.86 3.61
C GLU A 21 -5.39 27.06 2.33
N ILE A 22 -4.96 27.56 1.17
CA ILE A 22 -5.00 26.84 -0.12
C ILE A 22 -4.27 25.50 0.01
N LYS A 23 -3.05 25.50 0.59
CA LYS A 23 -2.28 24.27 0.82
C LYS A 23 -2.99 23.30 1.76
N ARG A 24 -3.56 23.79 2.87
CA ARG A 24 -4.33 22.94 3.82
C ARG A 24 -5.55 22.31 3.14
N ARG A 25 -6.29 23.07 2.34
CA ARG A 25 -7.45 22.58 1.57
C ARG A 25 -7.02 21.53 0.54
N ALA A 26 -5.91 21.74 -0.16
CA ALA A 26 -5.34 20.76 -1.10
C ALA A 26 -4.90 19.47 -0.40
N ASP A 27 -4.17 19.58 0.71
CA ASP A 27 -3.75 18.43 1.54
C ASP A 27 -4.95 17.63 2.05
N ALA A 28 -6.00 18.31 2.52
CA ALA A 28 -7.24 17.66 2.98
C ALA A 28 -7.96 16.92 1.85
N LYS A 29 -8.09 17.54 0.67
CA LYS A 29 -8.66 16.90 -0.53
C LYS A 29 -7.86 15.67 -0.95
N ASN A 30 -6.53 15.77 -0.97
CA ASN A 30 -5.65 14.63 -1.30
C ASN A 30 -5.79 13.49 -0.30
N LYS A 31 -5.85 13.80 1.00
CA LYS A 31 -6.08 12.80 2.05
C LYS A 31 -7.44 12.12 1.93
N ALA A 32 -8.49 12.88 1.60
CA ALA A 32 -9.83 12.33 1.38
C ALA A 32 -9.88 11.44 0.14
N LYS A 33 -9.27 11.86 -0.98
CA LYS A 33 -9.16 11.06 -2.21
C LYS A 33 -8.42 9.75 -1.96
N LEU A 34 -7.31 9.80 -1.22
CA LEU A 34 -6.54 8.61 -0.86
C LEU A 34 -7.34 7.66 0.04
N ALA A 35 -8.00 8.18 1.07
CA ALA A 35 -8.85 7.38 1.94
C ALA A 35 -10.00 6.71 1.18
N LYS A 36 -10.63 7.42 0.24
CA LYS A 36 -11.65 6.87 -0.66
C LYS A 36 -11.08 5.73 -1.50
N ARG A 37 -9.90 5.90 -2.11
CA ARG A 37 -9.24 4.85 -2.91
C ARG A 37 -8.99 3.57 -2.10
N TYR A 38 -8.47 3.70 -0.88
CA TYR A 38 -8.26 2.55 0.01
C TYR A 38 -9.57 1.86 0.42
N ALA A 39 -10.60 2.64 0.76
CA ALA A 39 -11.89 2.10 1.16
C ALA A 39 -12.57 1.33 0.01
N GLU A 40 -12.54 1.87 -1.21
CA GLU A 40 -13.04 1.17 -2.41
C GLU A 40 -12.20 -0.06 -2.80
N ALA A 41 -11.05 -0.25 -2.17
CA ALA A 41 -10.15 -1.38 -2.35
C ALA A 41 -10.19 -2.35 -1.15
N GLY A 42 -11.16 -2.19 -0.24
CA GLY A 42 -11.36 -3.06 0.92
C GLY A 42 -10.50 -2.72 2.13
N PHE A 43 -9.60 -1.74 2.04
CA PHE A 43 -8.74 -1.37 3.15
C PHE A 43 -9.45 -0.43 4.13
N LYS A 44 -9.35 -0.77 5.42
CA LYS A 44 -9.84 0.06 6.52
C LYS A 44 -8.67 0.73 7.23
N ARG A 45 -8.77 2.04 7.42
CA ARG A 45 -7.77 2.79 8.20
C ARG A 45 -7.99 2.55 9.70
N ALA A 46 -7.02 1.94 10.36
CA ALA A 46 -6.98 1.83 11.81
C ALA A 46 -5.96 2.83 12.41
N LYS A 47 -6.29 3.38 13.59
CA LYS A 47 -5.30 4.03 14.46
C LYS A 47 -4.91 3.02 15.53
N ILE A 48 -3.63 2.75 15.68
CA ILE A 48 -3.10 1.78 16.63
C ILE A 48 -2.12 2.46 17.58
N TYR A 49 -2.11 2.01 18.83
CA TYR A 49 -1.12 2.38 19.83
C TYR A 49 -0.20 1.18 20.05
N LEU A 50 1.10 1.37 19.88
CA LEU A 50 2.10 0.34 20.06
C LEU A 50 2.92 0.65 21.31
N GLY A 51 3.06 -0.35 22.20
CA GLY A 51 3.98 -0.26 23.32
C GLY A 51 5.44 -0.18 22.83
N LYS A 52 6.35 0.33 23.67
CA LYS A 52 7.76 0.54 23.32
C LYS A 52 8.47 -0.73 22.81
N ASP A 53 8.21 -1.88 23.44
CA ASP A 53 8.80 -3.16 23.03
C ASP A 53 8.26 -3.63 21.68
N THR A 54 6.94 -3.63 21.50
CA THR A 54 6.28 -3.96 20.23
C THR A 54 6.78 -3.07 19.09
N TYR A 55 6.97 -1.78 19.38
CA TYR A 55 7.52 -0.82 18.43
C TYR A 55 8.93 -1.20 17.96
N LYS A 56 9.84 -1.54 18.89
CA LYS A 56 11.20 -1.97 18.54
C LYS A 56 11.21 -3.22 17.68
N LYS A 57 10.38 -4.21 18.02
CA LYS A 57 10.23 -5.44 17.23
C LYS A 57 9.73 -5.15 15.82
N LEU A 58 8.75 -4.24 15.69
CA LEU A 58 8.26 -3.81 14.38
C LEU A 58 9.35 -3.13 13.54
N GLU A 59 10.18 -2.28 14.15
CA GLU A 59 11.32 -1.63 13.51
C GLU A 59 12.36 -2.66 13.01
N GLU A 60 12.69 -3.65 13.84
CA GLU A 60 13.61 -4.73 13.45
C GLU A 60 13.09 -5.54 12.25
N ILE A 61 11.82 -5.96 12.30
CA ILE A 61 11.20 -6.69 11.18
C ILE A 61 11.15 -5.82 9.93
N TYR A 62 10.78 -4.54 10.06
CA TYR A 62 10.76 -3.59 8.96
C TYR A 62 12.15 -3.48 8.31
N LYS A 63 13.19 -3.32 9.11
CA LYS A 63 14.57 -3.22 8.63
C LYS A 63 15.00 -4.48 7.87
N ILE A 64 14.63 -5.66 8.36
CA ILE A 64 14.91 -6.94 7.67
C ILE A 64 14.21 -6.98 6.31
N GLN A 65 12.94 -6.60 6.24
CA GLN A 65 12.12 -6.72 5.03
C GLN A 65 12.40 -5.62 3.99
N GLN A 66 12.51 -4.38 4.43
CA GLN A 66 12.63 -3.19 3.58
C GLN A 66 14.07 -2.75 3.36
N LYS A 67 15.03 -3.26 4.16
CA LYS A 67 16.46 -2.89 4.15
C LYS A 67 16.74 -1.41 4.39
N ASN A 68 15.77 -0.70 4.98
CA ASN A 68 15.87 0.70 5.36
C ASN A 68 15.46 0.84 6.82
N ASP A 69 16.00 1.85 7.49
CA ASP A 69 15.53 2.21 8.82
C ASP A 69 14.13 2.84 8.74
N LEU A 70 13.30 2.52 9.71
CA LEU A 70 11.92 2.97 9.78
C LEU A 70 11.86 4.42 10.24
N ASN A 71 11.47 5.35 9.36
CA ASN A 71 11.41 6.78 9.70
C ASN A 71 9.98 7.28 9.91
N PHE A 72 9.52 7.26 11.16
CA PHE A 72 8.19 7.78 11.53
C PHE A 72 8.07 9.30 11.64
N ALA A 73 9.19 10.06 11.62
CA ALA A 73 9.14 11.52 11.64
C ALA A 73 8.60 12.10 10.31
N GLY A 74 8.63 11.31 9.23
CA GLY A 74 8.06 11.64 7.94
C GLY A 74 6.72 10.97 7.67
N ARG A 75 5.86 11.59 6.84
CA ARG A 75 4.61 10.99 6.33
C ARG A 75 4.82 9.74 5.44
N LYS A 76 6.07 9.32 5.18
CA LYS A 76 6.43 8.55 3.97
C LYS A 76 6.40 7.03 4.07
N GLU A 77 6.11 6.41 5.21
CA GLU A 77 6.30 4.95 5.37
C GLU A 77 5.08 4.19 5.92
N ILE A 78 3.91 4.84 6.03
CA ILE A 78 2.70 4.22 6.61
C ILE A 78 2.27 2.95 5.86
N ASP A 79 2.34 2.95 4.52
CA ASP A 79 1.95 1.78 3.72
C ASP A 79 2.92 0.62 3.92
N SER A 80 4.22 0.91 3.95
CA SER A 80 5.25 -0.11 4.21
C SER A 80 5.09 -0.70 5.61
N VAL A 81 4.84 0.13 6.63
CA VAL A 81 4.53 -0.33 7.99
C VAL A 81 3.27 -1.19 8.01
N SER A 82 2.22 -0.78 7.29
CA SER A 82 0.97 -1.54 7.20
C SER A 82 1.22 -2.93 6.62
N ARG A 83 2.07 -3.05 5.58
CA ARG A 83 2.47 -4.33 5.00
C ARG A 83 3.25 -5.21 5.96
N VAL A 84 4.16 -4.64 6.76
CA VAL A 84 4.86 -5.41 7.82
C VAL A 84 3.88 -5.95 8.85
N ILE A 85 2.90 -5.14 9.27
CA ILE A 85 1.85 -5.58 10.20
C ILE A 85 1.01 -6.70 9.56
N THR A 86 0.60 -6.54 8.31
CA THR A 86 -0.11 -7.57 7.55
C THR A 86 0.67 -8.88 7.48
N TYR A 87 1.98 -8.82 7.21
CA TYR A 87 2.86 -9.99 7.27
C TYR A 87 2.84 -10.67 8.64
N CYS A 88 2.97 -9.89 9.72
CA CYS A 88 2.97 -10.43 11.09
C CYS A 88 1.64 -11.10 11.42
N ILE A 89 0.52 -10.47 11.06
CA ILE A 89 -0.83 -11.02 11.27
C ILE A 89 -1.00 -12.31 10.48
N ASN A 90 -0.66 -12.33 9.18
CA ASN A 90 -0.80 -13.53 8.36
C ASN A 90 0.09 -14.68 8.88
N THR A 91 1.29 -14.37 9.34
CA THR A 91 2.20 -15.35 9.97
C THR A 91 1.59 -15.94 11.24
N ALA A 92 1.09 -15.08 12.15
CA ALA A 92 0.45 -15.52 13.38
C ALA A 92 -0.83 -16.33 13.09
N TYR A 93 -1.65 -15.86 12.16
CA TYR A 93 -2.88 -16.52 11.72
C TYR A 93 -2.61 -17.94 11.23
N ASN A 94 -1.66 -18.09 10.30
CA ASN A 94 -1.25 -19.38 9.75
C ASN A 94 -0.66 -20.35 10.79
N ASN A 95 -0.10 -19.84 11.88
CA ASN A 95 0.45 -20.66 12.96
C ASN A 95 -0.60 -21.04 14.01
N MET A 96 -1.60 -20.16 14.26
CA MET A 96 -2.58 -20.33 15.34
C MET A 96 -3.90 -20.97 14.87
N ILE A 97 -4.41 -20.56 13.70
CA ILE A 97 -5.78 -20.85 13.24
C ILE A 97 -5.70 -21.74 12.00
N LYS A 98 -4.95 -22.84 12.07
CA LYS A 98 -4.99 -23.90 11.04
C LYS A 98 -6.30 -24.67 11.14
N THR A 99 -7.42 -24.05 10.77
CA THR A 99 -8.67 -24.78 10.52
C THR A 99 -8.72 -25.19 9.05
N LYS A 100 -9.10 -26.45 8.78
CA LYS A 100 -9.04 -27.11 7.47
C LYS A 100 -9.79 -26.44 6.31
N ASN A 101 -10.55 -25.37 6.56
CA ASN A 101 -11.48 -24.79 5.59
C ASN A 101 -11.13 -23.38 5.13
N GLU A 102 -10.04 -22.79 5.63
CA GLU A 102 -9.63 -21.45 5.21
C GLU A 102 -8.42 -21.48 4.26
N PRO A 103 -8.37 -20.56 3.29
CA PRO A 103 -7.27 -20.49 2.34
C PRO A 103 -5.96 -20.17 3.04
N HIS A 104 -5.02 -21.11 2.99
CA HIS A 104 -3.69 -20.92 3.55
C HIS A 104 -2.85 -20.08 2.59
N ILE A 105 -2.68 -18.80 2.89
CA ILE A 105 -1.86 -17.90 2.07
C ILE A 105 -0.51 -17.69 2.73
N LEU A 106 0.57 -17.94 1.99
CA LEU A 106 1.93 -17.79 2.50
C LEU A 106 2.20 -16.35 2.96
N PRO A 107 2.89 -16.15 4.10
CA PRO A 107 3.28 -14.81 4.53
C PRO A 107 4.18 -14.11 3.51
N ALA A 108 3.76 -12.94 3.05
CA ALA A 108 4.52 -12.09 2.14
C ALA A 108 5.63 -11.31 2.88
N VAL A 109 6.88 -11.76 2.75
CA VAL A 109 8.02 -11.25 3.53
C VAL A 109 8.66 -10.04 2.84
N LYS A 110 8.82 -10.10 1.52
CA LYS A 110 9.57 -9.10 0.73
C LYS A 110 8.67 -8.02 0.14
N PRO A 111 9.19 -6.82 -0.19
CA PRO A 111 8.38 -5.70 -0.64
C PRO A 111 7.48 -6.02 -1.86
N TYR A 112 7.99 -6.75 -2.85
CA TYR A 112 7.19 -7.15 -4.00
C TYR A 112 6.17 -8.24 -3.68
N SER A 113 6.49 -9.22 -2.84
CA SER A 113 5.50 -10.20 -2.36
C SER A 113 4.39 -9.52 -1.56
N GLN A 114 4.70 -8.46 -0.80
CA GLN A 114 3.72 -7.68 -0.05
C GLN A 114 2.80 -6.88 -0.97
N GLN A 115 3.36 -6.30 -2.03
CA GLN A 115 2.55 -5.64 -3.06
C GLN A 115 1.65 -6.64 -3.79
N LEU A 116 2.12 -7.84 -4.08
CA LEU A 116 1.29 -8.90 -4.68
C LEU A 116 0.14 -9.29 -3.73
N TYR A 117 0.42 -9.42 -2.44
CA TYR A 117 -0.61 -9.71 -1.45
C TYR A 117 -1.63 -8.57 -1.32
N ASP A 118 -1.23 -7.30 -1.41
CA ASP A 118 -2.17 -6.17 -1.49
C ASP A 118 -3.09 -6.31 -2.71
N LEU A 119 -2.56 -6.68 -3.89
CA LEU A 119 -3.36 -6.90 -5.10
C LEU A 119 -4.40 -8.01 -4.91
N TYR A 120 -3.99 -9.12 -4.29
CA TYR A 120 -4.91 -10.19 -3.90
C TYR A 120 -6.02 -9.67 -2.98
N GLN A 121 -5.69 -8.91 -1.93
CA GLN A 121 -6.68 -8.38 -0.99
C GLN A 121 -7.71 -7.48 -1.70
N VAL A 122 -7.28 -6.67 -2.66
CA VAL A 122 -8.18 -5.86 -3.49
C VAL A 122 -9.06 -6.73 -4.38
N ALA A 123 -8.47 -7.69 -5.11
CA ALA A 123 -9.22 -8.57 -5.99
C ALA A 123 -10.26 -9.40 -5.23
N GLN A 124 -9.86 -9.95 -4.07
CA GLN A 124 -10.73 -10.73 -3.20
C GLN A 124 -11.89 -9.88 -2.67
N PHE A 125 -11.62 -8.65 -2.22
CA PHE A 125 -12.67 -7.73 -1.77
C PHE A 125 -13.68 -7.40 -2.90
N LEU A 126 -13.19 -7.17 -4.12
CA LEU A 126 -14.07 -6.89 -5.27
C LEU A 126 -14.93 -8.13 -5.62
N LYS A 127 -14.33 -9.32 -5.62
CA LYS A 127 -15.04 -10.59 -5.82
C LYS A 127 -16.13 -10.80 -4.76
N GLU A 128 -15.82 -10.54 -3.49
CA GLU A 128 -16.78 -10.64 -2.38
C GLU A 128 -17.95 -9.64 -2.51
N ASN A 129 -17.74 -8.51 -3.21
CA ASN A 129 -18.80 -7.56 -3.55
C ASN A 129 -19.57 -7.93 -4.83
N GLY A 130 -19.30 -9.09 -5.42
CA GLY A 130 -20.04 -9.61 -6.58
C GLY A 130 -19.45 -9.25 -7.94
N ASP A 131 -18.25 -8.65 -8.00
CA ASP A 131 -17.59 -8.37 -9.27
C ASP A 131 -17.11 -9.65 -9.96
N SER A 132 -17.36 -9.76 -11.27
CA SER A 132 -16.77 -10.84 -12.08
C SER A 132 -15.27 -10.61 -12.31
N PRO A 133 -14.49 -11.63 -12.68
CA PRO A 133 -13.07 -11.45 -13.04
C PRO A 133 -12.83 -10.37 -14.10
N THR A 134 -13.77 -10.20 -15.05
CA THR A 134 -13.73 -9.14 -16.07
C THR A 134 -13.93 -7.76 -15.45
N ASP A 135 -14.88 -7.60 -14.53
CA ASP A 135 -15.11 -6.33 -13.83
C ASP A 135 -13.92 -5.94 -12.95
N ILE A 136 -13.33 -6.93 -12.27
CA ILE A 136 -12.13 -6.76 -11.44
C ILE A 136 -10.97 -6.28 -12.34
N LEU A 137 -10.76 -6.93 -13.48
CA LEU A 137 -9.75 -6.52 -14.47
C LEU A 137 -9.90 -5.05 -14.89
N GLU A 138 -11.11 -4.64 -15.26
CA GLU A 138 -11.38 -3.25 -15.65
C GLU A 138 -11.12 -2.28 -14.49
N LYS A 139 -11.56 -2.60 -13.28
CA LYS A 139 -11.33 -1.78 -12.08
C LYS A 139 -9.84 -1.66 -11.75
N MET A 140 -9.08 -2.76 -11.84
CA MET A 140 -7.63 -2.77 -11.60
C MET A 140 -6.87 -1.88 -12.59
N ARG A 141 -7.22 -1.98 -13.89
CA ARG A 141 -6.68 -1.13 -14.95
C ARG A 141 -7.02 0.35 -14.73
N ASN A 142 -8.29 0.67 -14.52
CA ASN A 142 -8.76 2.05 -14.34
C ASN A 142 -8.16 2.72 -13.10
N LYS A 143 -7.90 1.95 -12.04
CA LYS A 143 -7.25 2.44 -10.81
C LYS A 143 -5.72 2.39 -10.86
N HIS A 144 -5.13 2.05 -12.01
CA HIS A 144 -3.69 2.05 -12.26
C HIS A 144 -2.92 1.22 -11.23
N TYR A 145 -3.44 0.04 -10.87
CA TYR A 145 -2.68 -0.93 -10.08
C TYR A 145 -1.56 -1.55 -10.94
N PRO A 146 -0.38 -1.85 -10.36
CA PRO A 146 0.64 -2.62 -11.07
C PRO A 146 0.13 -4.03 -11.37
N THR A 147 0.56 -4.64 -12.48
CA THR A 147 0.22 -6.04 -12.78
C THR A 147 1.06 -7.01 -11.95
N PRO A 148 0.56 -8.22 -11.66
CA PRO A 148 1.35 -9.27 -11.02
C PRO A 148 2.66 -9.55 -11.75
N ASN A 149 2.63 -9.67 -13.08
CA ASN A 149 3.83 -9.89 -13.88
C ASN A 149 4.85 -8.73 -13.77
N SER A 150 4.41 -7.49 -13.58
CA SER A 150 5.33 -6.36 -13.36
C SER A 150 6.14 -6.51 -12.06
N LEU A 151 5.58 -7.19 -11.06
CA LEU A 151 6.23 -7.51 -9.78
C LEU A 151 7.14 -8.74 -9.90
N ILE A 152 6.66 -9.79 -10.55
CA ILE A 152 7.32 -11.11 -10.66
C ILE A 152 8.48 -11.06 -11.65
N LYS A 153 8.21 -10.64 -12.90
CA LYS A 153 9.17 -10.76 -14.00
C LYS A 153 10.17 -9.63 -14.01
N GLY A 154 9.85 -8.48 -13.43
CA GLY A 154 10.73 -7.32 -13.18
C GLY A 154 11.46 -6.78 -14.42
N GLY A 155 11.27 -5.51 -14.76
CA GLY A 155 12.00 -4.85 -15.85
C GLY A 155 11.14 -3.81 -16.56
N GLU A 156 11.77 -2.88 -17.27
CA GLU A 156 11.04 -1.78 -17.96
C GLU A 156 9.97 -2.30 -18.91
N ARG A 157 10.24 -3.40 -19.61
CA ARG A 157 9.29 -4.07 -20.52
C ARG A 157 8.01 -4.55 -19.82
N TYR A 158 8.09 -4.92 -18.54
CA TYR A 158 6.96 -5.46 -17.78
C TYR A 158 6.29 -4.43 -16.87
N LYS A 159 6.93 -3.27 -16.62
CA LYS A 159 6.31 -2.16 -15.88
C LYS A 159 5.07 -1.59 -16.58
N GLN A 160 4.94 -1.81 -17.88
CA GLN A 160 3.81 -1.36 -18.70
C GLN A 160 2.99 -2.51 -19.30
N ALA A 161 3.21 -3.75 -18.86
CA ALA A 161 2.40 -4.87 -19.32
C ALA A 161 0.92 -4.60 -18.94
N PRO A 162 -0.03 -4.73 -19.88
CA PRO A 162 -1.44 -4.57 -19.57
C PRO A 162 -1.89 -5.72 -18.68
N TRP A 163 -2.78 -5.44 -17.72
CA TRP A 163 -3.44 -6.49 -16.95
C TRP A 163 -4.10 -7.51 -17.88
N THR A 164 -4.03 -8.80 -17.59
CA THR A 164 -4.80 -9.84 -18.31
C THR A 164 -5.90 -10.43 -17.43
N LEU A 165 -6.87 -11.09 -18.05
CA LEU A 165 -7.90 -11.82 -17.30
C LEU A 165 -7.29 -12.98 -16.51
N GLU A 166 -6.31 -13.66 -17.11
CA GLU A 166 -5.53 -14.72 -16.47
C GLU A 166 -4.86 -14.23 -15.18
N GLU A 167 -4.22 -13.05 -15.19
CA GLU A 167 -3.61 -12.48 -13.98
C GLU A 167 -4.63 -12.22 -12.85
N VAL A 168 -5.89 -11.90 -13.18
CA VAL A 168 -6.95 -11.76 -12.17
C VAL A 168 -7.39 -13.11 -11.64
N VAL A 169 -7.51 -14.12 -12.51
CA VAL A 169 -7.85 -15.49 -12.13
C VAL A 169 -6.75 -16.07 -11.24
N ASP A 170 -5.49 -15.94 -11.62
CA ASP A 170 -4.33 -16.42 -10.87
C ASP A 170 -4.22 -15.73 -9.50
N LEU A 171 -4.48 -14.43 -9.42
CA LEU A 171 -4.52 -13.73 -8.12
C LEU A 171 -5.57 -14.30 -7.18
N LEU A 172 -6.72 -14.74 -7.70
CA LEU A 172 -7.83 -15.28 -6.93
C LEU A 172 -7.69 -16.80 -6.68
N ASP A 173 -6.72 -17.45 -7.32
CA ASP A 173 -6.34 -18.84 -7.09
C ASP A 173 -5.26 -18.90 -6.01
N ILE A 174 -5.57 -19.57 -4.89
CA ILE A 174 -4.68 -19.60 -3.72
C ILE A 174 -3.38 -20.36 -4.01
N GLN A 175 -3.41 -21.37 -4.88
CA GLN A 175 -2.21 -22.13 -5.23
C GLN A 175 -1.29 -21.27 -6.09
N ALA A 176 -1.82 -20.64 -7.15
CA ALA A 176 -1.05 -19.74 -8.01
C ALA A 176 -0.48 -18.55 -7.24
N LEU A 177 -1.31 -17.90 -6.40
CA LEU A 177 -0.87 -16.82 -5.52
C LEU A 177 0.28 -17.25 -4.61
N ASN A 178 0.19 -18.43 -4.01
CA ASN A 178 1.24 -18.94 -3.12
C ASN A 178 2.53 -19.23 -3.88
N ASP A 179 2.45 -19.79 -5.08
CA ASP A 179 3.61 -20.04 -5.92
C ASP A 179 4.33 -18.74 -6.28
N ASP A 180 3.58 -17.68 -6.61
CA ASP A 180 4.12 -16.35 -6.87
C ASP A 180 4.70 -15.67 -5.61
N ILE A 181 4.01 -15.75 -4.47
CA ILE A 181 4.52 -15.24 -3.19
C ILE A 181 5.82 -15.95 -2.82
N LYS A 182 5.87 -17.27 -2.96
CA LYS A 182 7.06 -18.07 -2.70
C LYS A 182 8.21 -17.64 -3.60
N TYR A 183 7.97 -17.54 -4.91
CA TYR A 183 8.96 -17.06 -5.87
C TYR A 183 9.51 -15.68 -5.48
N LEU A 184 8.63 -14.72 -5.19
CA LEU A 184 9.02 -13.36 -4.79
C LEU A 184 9.75 -13.32 -3.45
N ASN A 185 9.39 -14.18 -2.49
CA ASN A 185 10.06 -14.33 -1.22
C ASN A 185 11.45 -14.94 -1.36
N GLU A 186 11.65 -15.87 -2.29
CA GLU A 186 12.93 -16.53 -2.55
C GLU A 186 13.85 -15.70 -3.44
N LEU A 187 13.30 -14.79 -4.25
CA LEU A 187 14.04 -14.00 -5.22
C LEU A 187 15.24 -13.28 -4.58
N SER A 188 16.45 -13.75 -4.90
CA SER A 188 17.68 -13.03 -4.58
C SER A 188 17.59 -11.64 -5.19
N ASN A 189 17.85 -10.61 -4.39
CA ASN A 189 17.69 -9.21 -4.79
C ASN A 189 18.35 -8.98 -6.15
N ARG A 190 17.55 -8.76 -7.21
CA ARG A 190 18.07 -8.20 -8.45
C ARG A 190 18.76 -6.90 -8.03
N LYS A 191 20.08 -6.84 -8.23
CA LYS A 191 20.85 -5.61 -8.01
C LYS A 191 20.09 -4.48 -8.72
N LYS A 192 19.72 -3.45 -7.97
CA LYS A 192 19.26 -2.20 -8.55
C LYS A 192 20.39 -1.57 -9.34
#